data_AF-A0A0M4EBQ5-F1
#
_entry.id   AF-A0A0M4EBQ5-F1
#
_cell.length_a   1.000
_cell.length_b   1.000
_cell.length_c   1.000
_cell.angle_alpha   90.00
_cell.angle_beta   90.00
_cell.angle_gamma   90.00
#
_symmetry.space_group_name_H-M   'P 1'
#
loop_
_entity.id
_entity.type
_entity.pdbx_description
1 polymer ?
#
loop_
_entity_poly.entity_id
_entity_poly.type
_entity_poly.pdbx_seq_one_letter_code
_entity_poly.pdbx_strand_id
1 'polypeptide(L)'
;MRVEEVITLEQLQHHRYIASQINNTRDRWNDLCSWYPLAQAQQYQQFGRIYAESLNKFGAEQFKQYAERRRLRSCYTAPIYKQQLEAFRAHGNYPMNYLDNLKYSITTNGEYGLITPAAHHSC
;
A
#
# COMPACT_ATOMS: atom_id res chain seq x y z
N MET A 1 2.72 -36.92 18.71
CA MET A 1 2.28 -36.65 20.10
C MET A 1 2.07 -35.15 20.24
N ARG A 2 0.86 -34.69 20.56
CA ARG A 2 0.64 -33.30 20.97
C ARG A 2 1.08 -33.20 22.42
N VAL A 3 2.04 -32.32 22.70
CA VAL A 3 2.39 -31.97 24.08
C VAL A 3 1.23 -31.12 24.60
N GLU A 4 0.53 -31.59 25.62
CA GLU A 4 -0.47 -30.78 26.31
C GLU A 4 0.29 -29.73 27.14
N GLU A 5 0.26 -28.48 26.67
CA GLU A 5 0.77 -27.35 27.44
C GLU A 5 -0.12 -27.13 28.68
N VAL A 6 0.46 -27.30 29.86
CA VAL A 6 -0.20 -26.98 31.12
C VAL A 6 -0.20 -25.48 31.30
N ILE A 7 -1.35 -24.84 31.09
CA ILE A 7 -1.54 -23.41 31.34
C ILE A 7 -1.57 -23.17 32.85
N THR A 8 -0.66 -22.34 33.36
CA THR A 8 -0.64 -21.96 34.78
C THR A 8 -1.69 -20.90 35.08
N LEU A 9 -2.11 -20.80 36.35
CA LEU A 9 -3.06 -19.79 36.79
C LEU A 9 -2.57 -18.35 36.51
N GLU A 10 -1.28 -18.11 36.66
CA GLU A 10 -0.65 -16.81 36.37
C GLU A 10 -0.75 -16.46 34.89
N GLN A 11 -0.48 -17.42 33.99
CA GLN A 11 -0.65 -17.21 32.54
C GLN A 11 -2.10 -16.86 32.21
N LEU A 12 -3.06 -17.57 32.82
CA LEU A 12 -4.48 -17.30 32.62
C LEU A 12 -4.89 -15.90 33.12
N GLN A 13 -4.38 -15.47 34.28
CA GLN A 13 -4.61 -14.11 34.80
C GLN A 13 -3.98 -13.04 33.91
N HIS A 14 -2.77 -13.27 33.43
CA HIS A 14 -2.09 -12.37 32.50
C HIS A 14 -2.87 -12.21 31.19
N HIS A 15 -3.36 -13.31 30.60
CA HIS A 15 -4.21 -13.26 29.41
C HIS A 15 -5.50 -12.48 29.64
N ARG A 16 -6.17 -12.66 30.79
CA ARG A 16 -7.37 -11.89 31.16
C ARG A 16 -7.07 -10.40 31.30
N TYR A 17 -5.96 -10.06 31.94
CA TYR A 17 -5.54 -8.68 32.09
C TYR A 17 -5.27 -8.02 30.73
N ILE A 18 -4.51 -8.67 29.84
CA ILE A 18 -4.25 -8.17 28.48
C ILE A 18 -5.57 -7.98 27.72
N ALA A 19 -6.47 -8.96 27.76
CA ALA A 19 -7.76 -8.85 27.08
C ALA A 19 -8.58 -7.65 27.59
N SER A 20 -8.59 -7.43 28.91
CA SER A 20 -9.22 -6.24 29.51
C SER A 20 -8.57 -4.94 29.05
N GLN A 21 -7.24 -4.87 29.01
CA GLN A 21 -6.52 -3.67 28.54
C GLN A 21 -6.81 -3.37 27.06
N ILE A 22 -6.92 -4.40 26.22
CA ILE A 22 -7.29 -4.24 24.81
C ILE A 22 -8.68 -3.62 24.70
N ASN A 23 -9.66 -4.13 25.45
CA ASN A 23 -11.02 -3.60 25.45
C ASN A 23 -11.05 -2.15 25.95
N ASN A 24 -10.42 -1.87 27.09
CA ASN A 24 -10.35 -0.51 27.65
C ASN A 24 -9.70 0.47 26.67
N THR A 25 -8.65 0.05 25.96
CA THR A 25 -7.98 0.88 24.95
C THR A 25 -8.90 1.16 23.77
N ARG A 26 -9.65 0.14 23.33
CA ARG A 26 -10.62 0.26 22.23
C ARG A 26 -11.78 1.20 22.59
N ASP A 27 -12.34 1.04 23.78
CA ASP A 27 -13.42 1.89 24.28
C ASP A 27 -12.97 3.34 24.41
N ARG A 28 -11.79 3.56 25.03
CA ARG A 28 -11.19 4.89 25.11
C ARG A 28 -10.93 5.52 23.74
N TRP A 29 -10.47 4.74 22.77
CA TRP A 29 -10.29 5.23 21.41
C TRP A 29 -11.63 5.59 20.76
N ASN A 30 -12.67 4.79 20.96
CA ASN A 30 -14.00 5.09 20.45
C ASN A 30 -14.56 6.40 21.07
N ASP A 31 -14.41 6.57 22.37
CA ASP A 31 -14.96 7.74 23.08
C ASP A 31 -14.22 9.04 22.71
N LEU A 32 -12.89 8.98 22.57
CA LEU A 32 -12.07 10.18 22.39
C LEU A 32 -11.71 10.47 20.93
N CYS A 33 -11.55 9.43 20.10
CA CYS A 33 -10.87 9.52 18.81
C CYS A 33 -11.69 8.96 17.63
N SER A 34 -12.88 8.40 17.84
CA SER A 34 -13.70 7.83 16.75
C SER A 34 -14.05 8.83 15.64
N TRP A 35 -14.12 10.12 15.97
CA TRP A 35 -14.39 11.20 15.02
C TRP A 35 -13.20 11.48 14.08
N TYR A 36 -11.97 11.18 14.52
CA TYR A 36 -10.75 11.59 13.84
C TYR A 36 -10.61 11.02 12.42
N PRO A 37 -10.84 9.72 12.16
CA PRO A 37 -10.74 9.17 10.81
C PRO A 37 -11.70 9.84 9.81
N LEU A 38 -12.92 10.15 10.24
CA LEU A 38 -13.91 10.84 9.39
C LEU A 38 -13.47 12.27 9.09
N ALA A 39 -13.03 13.02 10.11
CA ALA A 39 -12.53 14.38 9.93
C ALA A 39 -11.27 14.41 9.04
N GLN A 40 -10.34 13.47 9.25
CA GLN A 40 -9.14 13.33 8.44
C GLN A 40 -9.48 13.03 6.97
N ALA A 41 -10.44 12.13 6.72
CA ALA A 41 -10.91 11.82 5.37
C ALA A 41 -11.51 13.06 4.68
N GLN A 42 -12.36 13.82 5.40
CA GLN A 42 -12.94 15.06 4.88
C GLN A 42 -11.86 16.09 4.53
N GLN A 43 -10.85 16.28 5.38
CA GLN A 43 -9.75 17.20 5.10
C GLN A 43 -8.93 16.75 3.88
N TYR A 44 -8.62 15.46 3.77
CA TYR A 44 -7.86 14.95 2.64
C TYR A 44 -8.62 15.02 1.32
N GLN A 45 -9.95 14.89 1.36
CA GLN A 45 -10.79 15.10 0.18
C GLN A 45 -10.69 16.54 -0.35
N GLN A 46 -10.53 17.54 0.53
CA GLN A 46 -10.40 18.94 0.11
C GLN A 46 -9.10 19.21 -0.66
N PHE A 47 -8.02 18.49 -0.39
CA PHE A 47 -6.74 18.70 -1.08
C PHE A 47 -6.86 18.53 -2.59
N GLY A 48 -7.62 17.53 -3.05
CA GLY A 48 -7.88 17.35 -4.49
C GLY A 48 -8.52 18.58 -5.13
N ARG A 49 -9.49 19.19 -4.44
CA ARG A 49 -10.16 20.41 -4.91
C ARG A 49 -9.20 21.60 -4.95
N ILE A 50 -8.44 21.81 -3.87
CA ILE A 50 -7.48 22.93 -3.76
C ILE A 50 -6.41 22.84 -4.86
N TYR A 51 -5.89 21.64 -5.12
CA TYR A 51 -4.90 21.44 -6.17
C TYR A 51 -5.49 21.64 -7.57
N ALA A 52 -6.73 21.20 -7.82
CA ALA A 52 -7.42 21.47 -9.08
C ALA A 52 -7.67 22.98 -9.29
N GLU A 53 -8.12 23.69 -8.26
CA GLU A 53 -8.28 25.15 -8.29
C GLU A 53 -6.95 25.86 -8.55
N SER A 54 -5.87 25.40 -7.92
CA SER A 54 -4.52 25.96 -8.12
C SER A 54 -4.02 25.72 -9.54
N LEU A 55 -4.24 24.51 -10.08
CA LEU A 55 -3.91 24.18 -11.47
C LEU A 55 -4.65 25.09 -12.45
N ASN A 56 -5.94 25.34 -12.23
CA ASN A 56 -6.74 26.23 -13.07
C ASN A 56 -6.29 27.69 -12.99
N LYS A 57 -5.85 28.14 -11.80
CA LYS A 57 -5.45 29.54 -11.57
C LYS A 57 -4.07 29.88 -12.11
N PHE A 58 -3.09 28.98 -11.95
CA PHE A 58 -1.68 29.24 -12.25
C PHE A 58 -1.18 28.51 -13.51
N GLY A 59 -1.98 27.59 -14.06
CA GLY A 59 -1.63 26.81 -15.24
C GLY A 59 -0.72 25.61 -14.92
N ALA A 60 -0.58 24.72 -15.92
CA ALA A 60 0.06 23.42 -15.76
C ALA A 60 1.56 23.51 -15.44
N GLU A 61 2.31 24.42 -16.06
CA GLU A 61 3.76 24.50 -15.88
C GLU A 61 4.18 24.94 -14.47
N GLN A 62 3.54 25.99 -13.95
CA GLN A 62 3.83 26.49 -12.61
C GLN A 62 3.41 25.46 -11.55
N PHE A 63 2.25 24.84 -11.75
CA PHE A 63 1.78 23.79 -10.85
C PHE A 63 2.69 22.55 -10.89
N LYS A 64 3.23 22.19 -12.05
CA LYS A 64 4.19 21.08 -12.20
C LYS A 64 5.44 21.30 -11.35
N GLN A 65 6.05 22.49 -11.44
CA GLN A 65 7.23 22.83 -10.62
C GLN A 65 6.91 22.80 -9.12
N TYR A 66 5.72 23.29 -8.73
CA TYR A 66 5.26 23.21 -7.35
C TYR A 66 5.10 21.76 -6.89
N ALA A 67 4.46 20.93 -7.70
CA ALA A 67 4.20 19.53 -7.39
C ALA A 67 5.49 18.72 -7.23
N GLU A 68 6.49 18.95 -8.07
CA GLU A 68 7.81 18.32 -7.97
C GLU A 68 8.54 18.74 -6.69
N ARG A 69 8.54 20.05 -6.37
CA ARG A 69 9.16 20.56 -5.13
C ARG A 69 8.50 20.01 -3.88
N ARG A 70 7.18 19.85 -3.88
CA ARG A 70 6.40 19.34 -2.74
C ARG A 70 6.24 17.82 -2.74
N ARG A 71 6.77 17.12 -3.76
CA ARG A 71 6.62 15.66 -3.96
C ARG A 71 5.15 15.22 -3.84
N LEU A 72 4.27 15.95 -4.52
CA LEU A 72 2.84 15.63 -4.51
C LEU A 72 2.60 14.22 -5.03
N ARG A 73 1.62 13.54 -4.42
CA ARG A 73 1.20 12.21 -4.87
C ARG A 73 0.73 12.27 -6.32
N SER A 74 1.02 11.20 -7.07
CA SER A 74 0.67 11.08 -8.49
C SER A 74 -0.83 11.22 -8.76
N CYS A 75 -1.70 10.92 -7.79
CA CYS A 75 -3.14 11.13 -7.92
C CYS A 75 -3.54 12.59 -8.15
N TYR A 76 -2.76 13.55 -7.67
CA TYR A 76 -3.03 14.99 -7.85
C TYR A 76 -2.35 15.59 -9.09
N THR A 77 -1.36 14.89 -9.65
CA THR A 77 -0.61 15.33 -10.83
C THR A 77 -0.93 14.52 -12.09
N ALA A 78 -1.79 13.50 -11.96
CA ALA A 78 -2.29 12.67 -13.06
C ALA A 78 -2.75 13.45 -14.31
N PRO A 79 -3.47 14.59 -14.23
CA PRO A 79 -3.81 15.35 -15.44
C PRO A 79 -2.61 15.93 -16.17
N ILE A 80 -1.49 16.18 -15.47
CA ILE A 80 -0.28 16.80 -16.03
C ILE A 80 0.64 15.74 -16.64
N TYR A 81 0.75 14.59 -15.97
CA TYR A 81 1.63 13.50 -16.41
C TYR A 81 0.86 12.35 -17.06
N LYS A 82 -0.36 12.59 -17.56
CA LYS A 82 -1.24 11.55 -18.11
C LYS A 82 -0.53 10.66 -19.14
N GLN A 83 0.20 11.28 -20.06
CA GLN A 83 0.97 10.57 -21.09
C GLN A 83 2.11 9.72 -20.51
N GLN A 84 2.83 10.20 -19.48
CA GLN A 84 3.89 9.44 -18.83
C GLN A 84 3.34 8.28 -18.00
N LEU A 85 2.19 8.48 -17.36
CA LEU A 85 1.48 7.45 -16.61
C LEU A 85 0.94 6.36 -17.55
N GLU A 86 0.36 6.76 -18.68
CA GLU A 86 -0.11 5.83 -19.73
C GLU A 86 1.06 5.07 -20.35
N ALA A 87 2.18 5.73 -20.66
CA ALA A 87 3.40 5.07 -21.12
C ALA A 87 3.94 4.08 -20.07
N PHE A 88 4.02 4.48 -18.80
CA PHE A 88 4.45 3.58 -17.71
C PHE A 88 3.52 2.37 -17.55
N ARG A 89 2.19 2.58 -17.62
CA ARG A 89 1.20 1.48 -17.58
C ARG A 89 1.32 0.57 -18.80
N ALA A 90 1.58 1.13 -19.97
CA ALA A 90 1.85 0.36 -21.18
C ALA A 90 3.12 -0.49 -21.03
N HIS A 91 4.15 0.03 -20.35
CA HIS A 91 5.35 -0.74 -20.00
C HIS A 91 5.13 -1.79 -18.90
N GLY A 92 4.23 -1.54 -17.95
CA GLY A 92 3.89 -2.48 -16.87
C GLY A 92 3.15 -3.73 -17.34
N ASN A 93 2.50 -3.67 -18.51
CA ASN A 93 1.94 -4.83 -19.18
C ASN A 93 2.99 -5.51 -20.06
N TYR A 94 4.10 -5.95 -19.47
CA TYR A 94 5.03 -6.81 -20.19
C TYR A 94 4.31 -8.14 -20.49
N PRO A 95 4.14 -8.53 -21.77
CA PRO A 95 3.47 -9.77 -22.09
C PRO A 95 4.27 -10.93 -21.51
N MET A 96 3.67 -11.70 -20.60
CA MET A 96 4.28 -12.89 -19.99
C MET A 96 4.38 -14.07 -20.97
N ASN A 97 4.29 -13.82 -22.28
CA ASN A 97 4.34 -14.82 -23.35
C ASN A 97 5.64 -15.63 -23.33
N TYR A 98 6.71 -15.11 -22.71
CA TYR A 98 7.95 -15.86 -22.48
C TYR A 98 7.78 -17.02 -21.48
N LEU A 99 6.70 -17.04 -20.69
CA LEU A 99 6.34 -18.15 -19.81
C LEU A 99 5.63 -19.29 -20.55
N ASP A 100 5.01 -19.03 -21.70
CA ASP A 100 4.12 -19.99 -22.37
C ASP A 100 4.82 -21.30 -22.77
N ASN A 101 6.13 -21.25 -23.02
CA ASN A 101 6.94 -22.40 -23.42
C ASN A 101 7.86 -22.93 -22.30
N LEU A 102 7.72 -22.43 -21.07
CA LEU A 102 8.55 -22.89 -19.95
C LEU A 102 8.04 -24.23 -19.43
N LYS A 103 8.85 -25.27 -19.66
CA LYS A 103 8.64 -26.58 -19.05
C LYS A 103 9.20 -26.54 -17.63
N TYR A 104 8.31 -26.55 -16.63
CA TYR A 104 8.72 -26.65 -15.23
C TYR A 104 9.46 -27.97 -15.00
N SER A 105 10.54 -27.94 -14.21
CA SER A 105 11.24 -29.16 -13.83
C SER A 105 10.33 -29.98 -12.89
N ILE A 106 10.25 -31.30 -13.13
CA ILE A 106 9.54 -32.22 -12.24
C ILE A 106 10.43 -32.37 -11.00
N THR A 107 10.06 -31.73 -9.90
CA THR A 107 10.91 -31.70 -8.71
C THR A 107 10.68 -32.91 -7.82
N THR A 108 11.76 -33.56 -7.38
CA THR A 108 11.76 -34.46 -6.22
C THR A 108 12.38 -33.83 -4.96
N ASN A 109 13.16 -32.72 -5.07
CA ASN A 109 13.48 -31.73 -4.01
C ASN A 109 14.52 -30.70 -4.52
N GLY A 110 14.08 -29.53 -5.03
CA GLY A 110 14.84 -28.30 -4.76
C GLY A 110 15.93 -27.80 -5.71
N GLU A 111 15.77 -27.88 -7.04
CA GLU A 111 16.40 -26.88 -7.92
C GLU A 111 15.37 -25.83 -8.33
N TYR A 112 15.24 -24.80 -7.49
CA TYR A 112 14.47 -23.61 -7.80
C TYR A 112 15.34 -22.63 -8.60
N GLY A 113 14.80 -22.03 -9.66
CA GLY A 113 15.43 -20.89 -10.32
C GLY A 113 16.21 -21.15 -11.61
N LEU A 114 15.95 -22.24 -12.34
CA LEU A 114 16.52 -22.47 -13.69
C LEU A 114 15.92 -21.56 -14.78
N ILE A 115 15.01 -20.64 -14.42
CA ILE A 115 14.43 -19.68 -15.36
C ILE A 115 15.29 -18.42 -15.29
N THR A 116 15.94 -18.07 -16.41
CA THR A 116 16.67 -16.81 -16.51
C THR A 116 15.69 -15.64 -16.32
N PRO A 117 16.00 -14.68 -15.43
CA PRO A 117 15.14 -13.53 -15.23
C PRO A 117 15.04 -12.75 -16.54
N ALA A 118 13.82 -12.44 -16.96
CA ALA A 118 13.60 -11.54 -18.09
C ALA A 118 14.11 -10.13 -17.74
N ALA A 119 14.40 -9.31 -18.75
CA ALA A 119 15.01 -7.99 -18.59
C ALA A 119 14.22 -7.01 -17.68
N HIS A 120 12.93 -7.26 -17.44
CA HIS A 120 12.11 -6.45 -16.53
C HIS A 120 12.18 -6.89 -15.06
N HIS A 121 12.81 -8.03 -14.74
CA HIS A 121 13.08 -8.48 -13.38
C HIS A 121 14.36 -7.85 -12.79
N SER A 122 15.19 -7.23 -13.62
CA SER A 122 16.33 -6.41 -13.19
C SER A 122 15.91 -4.96 -13.00
N CYS A 123 16.24 -4.40 -11.83
CA CYS A 123 15.97 -3.00 -11.44
C CYS A 123 16.81 -1.99 -12.22
#